data_AF-A0A959QJM0-F1
#
_entry.id   AF-A0A959QJM0-F1
#
_cell.length_a   1.000
_cell.length_b   1.000
_cell.length_c   1.000
_cell.angle_alpha   90.00
_cell.angle_beta   90.00
_cell.angle_gamma   90.00
#
_symmetry.space_group_name_H-M   'P 1'
#
loop_
_entity.id
_entity.type
_entity.pdbx_description
1 polymer ?
#
loop_
_entity_poly.entity_id
_entity_poly.type
_entity_poly.pdbx_seq_one_letter_code
_entity_poly.pdbx_strand_id
1 'polypeptide(L)'
;MSRYLFLIPLLFLLSCSPKLTPFTSDLIEQNRWQEDDLKKIQFYLSQDIVLEREIRQNSSEIVMGEIVMRDGREVDRITFRAGTPGVLVQQGRQERLAISFETGDDSRFLVFTPHPKRNGTFVLSARNWEKGSGQVNYGGSYYYTIPGSGLASLMVDLKASRSNTVRNREAKGRTVN
;
A
#
# COMPACT_ATOMS: atom_id res chain seq x y z
N MET A 1 43.14 -43.89 -20.31
CA MET A 1 42.58 -43.44 -19.02
C MET A 1 41.65 -42.27 -19.29
N SER A 2 40.34 -42.51 -19.27
CA SER A 2 39.31 -41.54 -19.63
C SER A 2 39.09 -40.55 -18.49
N ARG A 3 39.25 -39.24 -18.72
CA ARG A 3 38.89 -38.17 -17.77
C ARG A 3 37.66 -37.45 -18.33
N TYR A 4 36.48 -37.83 -17.85
CA TYR A 4 35.26 -37.08 -18.09
C TYR A 4 35.32 -35.78 -17.27
N LEU A 5 35.40 -34.64 -17.97
CA LEU A 5 35.28 -33.31 -17.39
C LEU A 5 33.78 -33.04 -17.19
N PHE A 6 33.31 -33.14 -15.95
CA PHE A 6 31.92 -32.86 -15.59
C PHE A 6 31.68 -31.35 -15.69
N LEU A 7 31.09 -30.92 -16.80
CA LEU A 7 30.69 -29.53 -17.03
C LEU A 7 29.38 -29.28 -16.29
N ILE A 8 29.44 -28.65 -15.11
CA ILE A 8 28.24 -28.23 -14.37
C ILE A 8 27.62 -27.04 -15.10
N PRO A 9 26.35 -27.12 -15.56
CA PRO A 9 25.69 -25.96 -16.14
C PRO A 9 25.26 -25.05 -14.99
N LEU A 10 25.83 -23.85 -14.95
CA LEU A 10 25.39 -22.77 -14.08
C LEU A 10 24.01 -22.28 -14.57
N LEU A 11 22.94 -22.90 -14.07
CA LEU A 11 21.58 -22.42 -14.28
C LEU A 11 21.43 -21.05 -13.59
N PHE A 12 21.43 -19.99 -14.41
CA PHE A 12 20.99 -18.67 -14.01
C PHE A 12 19.52 -18.73 -13.55
N LEU A 13 19.30 -18.72 -12.23
CA LEU A 13 17.99 -18.42 -11.67
C LEU A 13 17.71 -16.93 -11.91
N LEU A 14 17.15 -16.62 -13.08
CA LEU A 14 16.51 -15.33 -13.33
C LEU A 14 15.29 -15.23 -12.41
N SER A 15 15.51 -14.78 -11.17
CA SER A 15 14.43 -14.41 -10.25
C SER A 15 13.66 -13.26 -10.89
N CYS A 16 12.52 -13.57 -11.48
CA CYS A 16 11.61 -12.58 -12.04
C CYS A 16 11.03 -11.80 -10.86
N SER A 17 11.60 -10.64 -10.56
CA SER A 17 11.06 -9.74 -9.54
C SER A 17 9.63 -9.34 -9.91
N PRO A 18 8.71 -9.31 -8.94
CA PRO A 18 7.32 -8.96 -9.20
C PRO A 18 7.24 -7.58 -9.85
N LYS A 19 6.60 -7.52 -11.02
CA LYS A 19 6.41 -6.25 -11.75
C LYS A 19 5.21 -5.53 -11.14
N LEU A 20 5.49 -4.59 -10.25
CA LEU A 20 4.47 -3.73 -9.66
C LEU A 20 3.88 -2.80 -10.72
N THR A 21 2.56 -2.73 -10.77
CA THR A 21 1.81 -1.82 -11.66
C THR A 21 0.94 -0.87 -10.84
N PRO A 22 0.76 0.40 -11.27
CA PRO A 22 -0.18 1.30 -10.63
C PRO A 22 -1.56 0.68 -10.52
N PHE A 23 -2.17 0.78 -9.35
CA PHE A 23 -3.54 0.35 -9.13
C PHE A 23 -4.49 1.48 -9.56
N THR A 24 -5.42 1.17 -10.47
CA THR A 24 -6.30 2.15 -11.13
C THR A 24 -7.76 1.70 -11.11
N SER A 25 -8.69 2.64 -11.27
CA SER A 25 -10.13 2.32 -11.41
C SER A 25 -10.37 1.38 -12.60
N ASP A 26 -9.67 1.57 -13.72
CA ASP A 26 -9.75 0.68 -14.88
C ASP A 26 -9.42 -0.78 -14.53
N LEU A 27 -8.46 -1.03 -13.63
CA LEU A 27 -8.16 -2.40 -13.19
C LEU A 27 -9.32 -3.02 -12.40
N ILE A 28 -9.99 -2.23 -11.57
CA ILE A 28 -11.19 -2.68 -10.83
C ILE A 28 -12.29 -3.06 -11.82
N GLU A 29 -12.58 -2.17 -12.78
CA GLU A 29 -13.62 -2.37 -13.79
C GLU A 29 -13.34 -3.58 -14.68
N GLN A 30 -12.12 -3.70 -15.22
CA GLN A 30 -11.73 -4.79 -16.12
C GLN A 30 -11.76 -6.16 -15.46
N ASN A 31 -11.38 -6.25 -14.18
CA ASN A 31 -11.36 -7.51 -13.44
C ASN A 31 -12.67 -7.75 -12.66
N ARG A 32 -13.60 -6.79 -12.67
CA ARG A 32 -14.88 -6.81 -11.92
C ARG A 32 -14.69 -7.08 -10.43
N TRP A 33 -13.59 -6.57 -9.87
CA TRP A 33 -13.26 -6.78 -8.46
C TRP A 33 -14.29 -6.12 -7.55
N GLN A 34 -14.83 -6.91 -6.62
CA GLN A 34 -15.63 -6.42 -5.51
C GLN A 34 -14.76 -6.19 -4.29
N GLU A 35 -15.30 -5.57 -3.24
CA GLU A 35 -14.57 -5.31 -1.99
C GLU A 35 -13.86 -6.57 -1.44
N ASP A 36 -14.54 -7.71 -1.45
CA ASP A 36 -13.99 -8.99 -0.98
C ASP A 36 -12.84 -9.52 -1.84
N ASP A 37 -12.77 -9.13 -3.12
CA ASP A 37 -11.62 -9.44 -3.97
C ASP A 37 -10.46 -8.49 -3.67
N LEU A 38 -10.75 -7.21 -3.47
CA LEU A 38 -9.76 -6.20 -3.10
C LEU A 38 -9.09 -6.51 -1.76
N LYS A 39 -9.83 -7.08 -0.79
CA LYS A 39 -9.27 -7.56 0.50
C LYS A 39 -8.22 -8.67 0.34
N LYS A 40 -8.19 -9.37 -0.81
CA LYS A 40 -7.21 -10.44 -1.11
C LYS A 40 -5.97 -9.90 -1.84
N ILE A 41 -5.95 -8.60 -2.16
CA ILE A 41 -4.85 -7.96 -2.88
C ILE A 41 -3.85 -7.38 -1.88
N GLN A 42 -2.57 -7.68 -2.10
CA GLN A 42 -1.47 -6.99 -1.45
C GLN A 42 -1.16 -5.70 -2.22
N PHE A 43 -1.33 -4.56 -1.57
CA PHE A 43 -0.94 -3.26 -2.10
C PHE A 43 0.47 -2.91 -1.67
N TYR A 44 1.10 -2.01 -2.43
CA TYR A 44 2.42 -1.46 -2.15
C TYR A 44 2.44 0.04 -2.44
N LEU A 45 3.27 0.81 -1.73
CA LEU A 45 3.49 2.22 -2.01
C LEU A 45 4.44 2.42 -3.20
N SER A 46 4.12 3.35 -4.10
CA SER A 46 5.02 3.73 -5.20
C SER A 46 6.22 4.57 -4.78
N GLN A 47 6.11 5.29 -3.66
CA GLN A 47 7.14 6.17 -3.10
C GLN A 47 6.90 6.39 -1.59
N ASP A 48 7.84 7.03 -0.93
CA ASP A 48 7.75 7.33 0.51
C ASP A 48 6.57 8.27 0.84
N ILE A 49 5.91 7.98 1.96
CA ILE A 49 4.98 8.89 2.63
C ILE A 49 5.59 9.24 3.98
N VAL A 50 5.79 10.52 4.25
CA VAL A 50 6.22 11.01 5.57
C VAL A 50 5.12 11.87 6.14
N LEU A 51 4.67 11.50 7.33
CA LEU A 51 3.68 12.21 8.13
C LEU A 51 4.39 12.89 9.29
N GLU A 52 4.01 14.13 9.57
CA GLU A 52 4.54 14.90 10.69
C GLU A 52 3.42 15.61 11.45
N ARG A 53 3.58 15.66 12.77
CA ARG A 53 2.75 16.45 13.66
C ARG A 53 3.63 17.04 14.75
N GLU A 54 3.51 18.35 14.99
CA GLU A 54 4.18 19.02 16.10
C GLU A 54 3.59 18.56 17.44
N ILE A 55 4.44 18.17 18.38
CA ILE A 55 4.05 17.79 19.74
C ILE A 55 3.97 19.06 20.57
N ARG A 56 2.80 19.32 21.16
CA ARG A 56 2.62 20.47 22.04
C ARG A 56 3.19 20.18 23.44
N GLN A 57 3.88 21.16 24.01
CA GLN A 57 4.34 21.07 25.40
C GLN A 57 3.12 20.91 26.35
N ASN A 58 3.21 19.95 27.28
CA ASN A 58 2.18 19.57 28.24
C ASN A 58 0.91 18.91 27.67
N SER A 59 0.94 18.32 26.47
CA SER A 59 -0.16 17.49 25.99
C SER A 59 0.07 16.00 26.31
N SER A 60 -1.00 15.28 26.64
CA SER A 60 -0.99 13.80 26.79
C SER A 60 -1.18 13.11 25.44
N GLU A 61 -0.67 13.71 24.36
CA GLU A 61 -0.84 13.19 23.01
C GLU A 61 -0.05 11.90 22.83
N ILE A 62 -0.70 10.90 22.23
CA ILE A 62 -0.06 9.62 21.94
C ILE A 62 0.91 9.84 20.77
N VAL A 63 2.20 9.61 21.02
CA VAL A 63 3.25 9.58 20.00
C VAL A 63 3.19 8.21 19.30
N MET A 64 3.08 8.21 17.98
CA MET A 64 2.98 6.97 17.19
C MET A 64 4.25 6.64 16.41
N GLY A 65 5.01 7.66 16.04
CA GLY A 65 6.25 7.52 15.29
C GLY A 65 7.49 7.82 16.12
N GLU A 66 8.53 8.28 15.44
CA GLU A 66 9.77 8.75 16.06
C GLU A 66 9.64 10.23 16.43
N ILE A 67 10.18 10.60 17.61
CA ILE A 67 10.30 12.01 17.99
C ILE A 67 11.56 12.58 17.35
N VAL A 68 11.40 13.62 16.54
CA VAL A 68 12.51 14.34 15.89
C VAL A 68 12.47 15.82 16.24
N MET A 69 13.65 16.43 16.39
CA MET A 69 13.77 17.88 16.57
C MET A 69 13.78 18.58 15.20
N ARG A 70 12.84 19.51 14.98
CA ARG A 70 12.76 20.35 13.77
C ARG A 70 12.52 21.79 14.16
N ASP A 71 13.42 22.69 13.77
CA ASP A 71 13.32 24.14 14.03
C ASP A 71 13.04 24.48 15.51
N GLY A 72 13.68 23.73 16.43
CA GLY A 72 13.52 23.89 17.87
C GLY A 72 12.24 23.29 18.46
N ARG A 73 11.46 22.52 17.68
CA ARG A 73 10.20 21.88 18.08
C ARG A 73 10.32 20.37 18.02
N GLU A 74 9.63 19.68 18.93
CA GLU A 74 9.46 18.22 18.88
C GLU A 74 8.36 17.87 17.88
N VAL A 75 8.68 16.94 16.99
CA VAL A 75 7.77 16.47 15.94
C VAL A 75 7.66 14.96 16.04
N ASP A 76 6.42 14.47 16.08
CA ASP A 76 6.08 13.06 15.88
C ASP A 76 6.07 12.76 14.37
N ARG A 77 7.03 11.95 13.91
CA ARG A 77 7.23 11.61 12.50
C ARG A 77 6.97 10.14 12.25
N ILE A 78 6.16 9.85 11.23
CA ILE A 78 5.89 8.49 10.75
C ILE A 78 6.35 8.40 9.29
N THR A 79 7.18 7.41 8.97
CA THR A 79 7.70 7.21 7.61
C THR A 79 7.26 5.86 7.06
N PHE A 80 6.50 5.87 5.97
CA PHE A 80 6.18 4.71 5.16
C PHE A 80 7.09 4.71 3.94
N ARG A 81 7.91 3.68 3.76
CA ARG A 81 8.85 3.60 2.63
C ARG A 81 8.14 3.16 1.34
N ALA A 82 8.71 3.51 0.20
CA ALA A 82 8.35 2.91 -1.08
C ALA A 82 8.38 1.37 -0.98
N GLY A 83 7.40 0.71 -1.56
CA GLY A 83 7.25 -0.74 -1.49
C GLY A 83 6.74 -1.27 -0.14
N THR A 84 6.37 -0.41 0.82
CA THR A 84 5.73 -0.88 2.07
C THR A 84 4.43 -1.62 1.73
N PRO A 85 4.27 -2.88 2.15
CA PRO A 85 3.07 -3.66 1.90
C PRO A 85 1.90 -3.13 2.74
N GLY A 86 0.72 -2.99 2.13
CA GLY A 86 -0.51 -2.66 2.83
C GLY A 86 -1.72 -3.49 2.38
N VAL A 87 -2.71 -3.60 3.25
CA VAL A 87 -3.94 -4.36 3.04
C VAL A 87 -5.16 -3.46 3.15
N LEU A 88 -6.22 -3.78 2.40
CA LEU A 88 -7.49 -3.06 2.48
C LEU A 88 -8.20 -3.40 3.78
N VAL A 89 -8.43 -2.38 4.63
CA VAL A 89 -9.25 -2.54 5.85
C VAL A 89 -10.71 -2.19 5.60
N GLN A 90 -10.97 -1.20 4.74
CA GLN A 90 -12.33 -0.77 4.42
C GLN A 90 -12.40 -0.10 3.06
N GLN A 91 -13.45 -0.40 2.28
CA GLN A 91 -13.85 0.38 1.12
C GLN A 91 -14.98 1.36 1.52
N GLY A 92 -14.75 2.65 1.27
CA GLY A 92 -15.74 3.71 1.42
C GLY A 92 -16.45 4.04 0.12
N ARG A 93 -17.38 5.01 0.20
CA ARG A 93 -18.05 5.58 -0.99
C ARG A 93 -17.02 6.21 -1.94
N GLN A 94 -17.36 6.28 -3.23
CA GLN A 94 -16.53 6.92 -4.27
C GLN A 94 -15.11 6.32 -4.35
N GLU A 95 -15.00 4.99 -4.26
CA GLU A 95 -13.71 4.29 -4.40
C GLU A 95 -12.65 4.81 -3.40
N ARG A 96 -13.05 5.08 -2.17
CA ARG A 96 -12.11 5.39 -1.08
C ARG A 96 -11.58 4.08 -0.51
N LEU A 97 -10.28 3.83 -0.62
CA LEU A 97 -9.65 2.64 -0.05
C LEU A 97 -8.88 3.03 1.20
N ALA A 98 -9.30 2.53 2.35
CA ALA A 98 -8.53 2.61 3.58
C ALA A 98 -7.52 1.46 3.60
N ILE A 99 -6.23 1.79 3.50
CA ILE A 99 -5.13 0.82 3.46
C ILE A 99 -4.34 0.92 4.76
N SER A 100 -4.25 -0.18 5.50
CA SER A 100 -3.33 -0.30 6.64
C SER A 100 -1.98 -0.84 6.16
N PHE A 101 -0.91 -0.24 6.66
CA PHE A 101 0.49 -0.64 6.40
C PHE A 101 1.17 -1.20 7.65
N GLU A 102 0.46 -1.25 8.78
CA GLU A 102 0.97 -1.72 10.05
C GLU A 102 0.31 -3.04 10.44
N THR A 103 1.04 -3.90 11.14
CA THR A 103 0.51 -5.19 11.58
C THR A 103 -0.28 -5.02 12.88
N GLY A 104 -1.45 -5.67 12.97
CA GLY A 104 -2.18 -5.85 14.23
C GLY A 104 -3.09 -4.69 14.65
N ASP A 105 -3.21 -3.64 13.85
CA ASP A 105 -4.13 -2.52 14.12
C ASP A 105 -4.77 -1.98 12.85
N ASP A 106 -6.01 -2.40 12.60
CA ASP A 106 -6.79 -1.97 11.43
C ASP A 106 -7.35 -0.54 11.57
N SER A 107 -7.18 0.12 12.72
CA SER A 107 -7.56 1.53 12.91
C SER A 107 -6.54 2.51 12.34
N ARG A 108 -5.31 2.04 12.06
CA ARG A 108 -4.20 2.85 11.53
C ARG A 108 -4.06 2.66 10.02
N PHE A 109 -4.83 3.44 9.27
CA PHE A 109 -4.85 3.39 7.81
C PHE A 109 -4.67 4.76 7.17
N LEU A 110 -4.21 4.75 5.92
CA LEU A 110 -4.25 5.90 5.02
C LEU A 110 -5.31 5.67 3.96
N VAL A 111 -5.97 6.75 3.52
CA VAL A 111 -7.01 6.67 2.51
C VAL A 111 -6.43 7.00 1.14
N PHE A 112 -6.75 6.18 0.14
CA PHE A 112 -6.39 6.40 -1.26
C PHE A 112 -7.64 6.53 -2.12
N THR A 113 -7.60 7.44 -3.08
CA THR A 113 -8.72 7.72 -4.00
C THR A 113 -8.24 7.83 -5.44
N PRO A 114 -9.06 7.46 -6.43
CA PRO A 114 -8.69 7.59 -7.83
C PRO A 114 -8.47 9.05 -8.21
N HIS A 115 -7.36 9.34 -8.88
CA HIS A 115 -7.01 10.68 -9.31
C HIS A 115 -7.31 10.86 -10.81
N PRO A 116 -8.24 11.77 -11.20
CA PRO A 116 -8.71 11.87 -12.59
C PRO A 116 -7.59 12.24 -13.57
N LYS A 117 -6.64 13.08 -13.15
CA LYS A 117 -5.48 13.47 -13.99
C LYS A 117 -4.34 12.44 -14.02
N ARG A 118 -4.52 11.28 -13.39
CA ARG A 118 -3.53 10.18 -13.36
C ARG A 118 -4.16 8.86 -13.76
N ASN A 119 -5.05 8.89 -14.76
CA ASN A 119 -5.69 7.69 -15.32
C ASN A 119 -6.36 6.81 -14.25
N GLY A 120 -7.07 7.44 -13.30
CA GLY A 120 -7.74 6.74 -12.21
C GLY A 120 -6.80 6.07 -11.20
N THR A 121 -5.50 6.38 -11.21
CA THR A 121 -4.54 5.85 -10.22
C THR A 121 -4.97 6.24 -8.81
N PHE A 122 -4.97 5.28 -7.89
CA PHE A 122 -5.28 5.51 -6.48
C PHE A 122 -4.11 6.20 -5.79
N VAL A 123 -4.29 7.47 -5.43
CA VAL A 123 -3.28 8.30 -4.76
C VAL A 123 -3.71 8.66 -3.34
N LEU A 124 -2.73 9.01 -2.50
CA LEU A 124 -2.97 9.43 -1.12
C LEU A 124 -4.00 10.57 -1.07
N SER A 125 -5.08 10.33 -0.34
CA SER A 125 -6.17 11.28 -0.12
C SER A 125 -5.88 12.09 1.14
N ALA A 126 -5.70 13.39 0.96
CA ALA A 126 -5.52 14.35 2.05
C ALA A 126 -6.36 15.60 1.81
N ARG A 127 -6.61 16.38 2.86
CA ARG A 127 -7.34 17.65 2.83
C ARG A 127 -6.41 18.83 3.15
N ASN A 128 -6.89 20.06 3.01
CA ASN A 128 -6.17 21.28 3.42
C ASN A 128 -4.77 21.36 2.80
N TRP A 129 -4.68 21.23 1.47
CA TRP A 129 -3.41 21.29 0.77
C TRP A 129 -2.80 22.69 0.81
N GLU A 130 -1.59 22.81 1.33
CA GLU A 130 -0.80 24.04 1.31
C GLU A 130 0.67 23.71 0.98
N LYS A 131 1.23 24.38 -0.04
CA LYS A 131 2.65 24.21 -0.46
C LYS A 131 3.08 22.74 -0.65
N GLY A 132 2.17 21.88 -1.10
CA GLY A 132 2.43 20.45 -1.32
C GLY A 132 2.33 19.56 -0.07
N SER A 133 2.00 20.13 1.09
CA SER A 133 1.63 19.41 2.31
C SER A 133 0.11 19.28 2.39
N GLY A 134 -0.38 18.12 2.82
CA GLY A 134 -1.80 17.84 2.99
C GLY A 134 -2.06 17.17 4.33
N GLN A 135 -3.20 17.46 4.94
CA GLN A 135 -3.60 16.90 6.23
C GLN A 135 -4.30 15.54 6.06
N VAL A 136 -3.86 14.55 6.84
CA VAL A 136 -4.46 13.21 6.93
C VAL A 136 -4.85 12.91 8.39
N ASN A 137 -5.85 12.05 8.57
CA ASN A 137 -6.12 11.45 9.88
C ASN A 137 -5.42 10.08 9.92
N TYR A 138 -4.60 9.84 10.93
CA TYR A 138 -3.91 8.59 11.14
C TYR A 138 -3.93 8.27 12.63
N GLY A 139 -4.40 7.07 13.02
CA GLY A 139 -4.48 6.65 14.42
C GLY A 139 -5.25 7.62 15.33
N GLY A 140 -6.30 8.26 14.79
CA GLY A 140 -7.13 9.23 15.52
C GLY A 140 -6.53 10.64 15.65
N SER A 141 -5.31 10.86 15.19
CA SER A 141 -4.62 12.16 15.22
C SER A 141 -4.48 12.75 13.82
N TYR A 142 -4.41 14.08 13.72
CA TYR A 142 -4.17 14.75 12.44
C TYR A 142 -2.67 14.97 12.22
N TYR A 143 -2.16 14.46 11.10
CA TYR A 143 -0.81 14.68 10.62
C TYR A 143 -0.82 15.47 9.32
N TYR A 144 0.32 16.07 9.00
CA TYR A 144 0.60 16.70 7.72
C TYR A 144 1.61 15.87 6.94
N THR A 145 1.37 15.70 5.65
CA THR A 145 2.37 15.11 4.75
C THR A 145 3.47 16.13 4.47
N ILE A 146 4.71 15.67 4.26
CA ILE A 146 5.73 16.56 3.71
C ILE A 146 5.50 16.80 2.20
N PRO A 147 5.98 17.91 1.62
CA PRO A 147 5.95 18.12 0.17
C PRO A 147 6.50 16.92 -0.60
N GLY A 148 5.73 16.44 -1.58
CA GLY A 148 6.08 15.27 -2.41
C GLY A 148 5.39 13.96 -1.98
N SER A 149 5.11 13.76 -0.69
CA SER A 149 4.43 12.55 -0.21
C SER A 149 2.98 12.42 -0.69
N GLY A 150 2.33 13.54 -1.02
CA GLY A 150 0.97 13.58 -1.56
C GLY A 150 0.75 12.87 -2.89
N LEU A 151 1.82 12.57 -3.64
CA LEU A 151 1.74 11.90 -4.93
C LEU A 151 1.88 10.37 -4.84
N ALA A 152 2.05 9.84 -3.61
CA ALA A 152 2.19 8.42 -3.38
C ALA A 152 0.93 7.69 -3.85
N SER A 153 1.14 6.59 -4.57
CA SER A 153 0.08 5.81 -5.18
C SER A 153 0.17 4.34 -4.80
N LEU A 154 -0.97 3.66 -4.86
CA LEU A 154 -1.02 2.22 -4.67
C LEU A 154 -0.49 1.49 -5.92
N MET A 155 0.27 0.44 -5.67
CA MET A 155 0.84 -0.47 -6.65
C MET A 155 0.42 -1.89 -6.30
N VAL A 156 0.28 -2.76 -7.31
CA VAL A 156 -0.08 -4.17 -7.14
C VAL A 156 0.77 -5.05 -8.05
N ASP A 157 0.98 -6.31 -7.63
CA ASP A 157 1.45 -7.35 -8.55
C ASP A 157 0.23 -8.06 -9.16
N LEU A 158 -0.03 -7.80 -10.44
CA LEU A 158 -1.16 -8.39 -11.17
C LEU A 158 -1.06 -9.90 -11.31
N LYS A 159 0.15 -10.47 -11.40
CA LYS A 159 0.32 -11.93 -11.52
C LYS A 159 -0.07 -12.61 -10.20
N ALA A 160 0.42 -12.06 -9.09
CA ALA A 160 0.10 -12.55 -7.76
C ALA A 160 -1.40 -12.39 -7.43
N SER A 161 -1.98 -11.22 -7.76
CA SER A 161 -3.40 -10.94 -7.54
C SER A 161 -4.30 -11.93 -8.30
N ARG A 162 -4.03 -12.19 -9.59
CA ARG A 162 -4.78 -13.20 -10.37
C ARG A 162 -4.65 -14.60 -9.77
N SER A 163 -3.46 -15.01 -9.36
CA SER A 163 -3.24 -16.32 -8.73
C SER A 163 -4.06 -16.50 -7.44
N ASN A 164 -4.10 -15.45 -6.60
CA ASN A 164 -4.89 -15.46 -5.37
C ASN A 164 -6.40 -15.50 -5.62
N THR A 165 -6.91 -14.79 -6.65
CA THR A 165 -8.32 -14.85 -7.05
C THR A 165 -8.68 -16.22 -7.63
N VAL A 166 -7.77 -16.83 -8.39
CA VAL A 166 -8.03 -18.06 -9.19
C VAL A 166 -7.77 -19.35 -8.41
N ARG A 167 -7.41 -19.34 -7.12
CA ARG A 167 -7.21 -20.57 -6.32
C ARG A 167 -8.36 -21.56 -6.57
N ASN A 168 -8.05 -22.54 -7.43
CA ASN A 168 -9.02 -23.25 -8.26
C ASN A 168 -9.87 -24.12 -7.35
N ARG A 169 -11.18 -23.86 -7.31
CA ARG A 169 -12.12 -24.81 -6.73
C ARG A 169 -12.31 -25.93 -7.74
N GLU A 170 -11.56 -27.01 -7.61
CA GLU A 170 -11.85 -28.26 -8.32
C GLU A 170 -13.07 -28.94 -7.68
N ALA A 171 -14.20 -28.91 -8.39
CA ALA A 171 -15.40 -29.64 -7.98
C ALA A 171 -15.22 -31.13 -8.29
N LYS A 172 -15.23 -31.98 -7.24
CA LYS A 172 -15.03 -33.44 -7.35
C LYS A 172 -16.24 -34.22 -7.86
N GLY A 173 -17.32 -33.54 -8.28
CA GLY A 173 -18.60 -34.16 -8.59
C GLY A 173 -19.37 -34.64 -7.35
N ARG A 174 -20.67 -34.90 -7.50
CA ARG A 174 -21.55 -35.47 -6.47
C ARG A 174 -22.09 -36.80 -6.99
N THR A 175 -21.97 -37.87 -6.21
CA THR A 175 -22.58 -39.17 -6.52
C THR A 175 -23.98 -39.27 -5.91
N VAL A 176 -24.86 -40.01 -6.57
CA VAL A 176 -26.20 -40.36 -6.08
C VAL A 176 -26.06 -41.60 -5.20
N ASN A 177 -26.66 -41.59 -4.01
CA ASN A 177 -26.92 -42.78 -3.22
C ASN A 177 -28.36 -43.22 -3.43
#